data_AF-A0AAW2NM91-F1
#
_entry.id   AF-A0AAW2NM91-F1
#
_cell.length_a   1.000
_cell.length_b   1.000
_cell.length_c   1.000
_cell.angle_alpha   90.00
_cell.angle_beta   90.00
_cell.angle_gamma   90.00
#
_symmetry.space_group_name_H-M   'P 1'
#
loop_
_entity.id
_entity.type
_entity.pdbx_description
1 polymer ?
#
loop_
_entity_poly.entity_id
_entity_poly.type
_entity_poly.pdbx_seq_one_letter_code
_entity_poly.pdbx_strand_id
1 'polypeptide(L)'
;MGRLPLLLLFLLPVLLLPLTSAEIKTLKITSDSRPMILFERFGFTHTGQATIAVSSVSVVSSAGATDPSRLGFFLLSEESLIQVLLELQTNPSFCVLDSKYINLLFTFRDLSPPPASSFNHSYPITAPNEYSLFFANCAPQSTVSMDVRTELYNFDGREKDFLSAGLTQLPTLFFWFSVIYFAFFGFWIYFCVKSIRSVHRIHMLMGVLLIMKALNLLCAAEDKHYVKSTGTPHGWDVLFYIFQFIRVVLLFTVIVLIGTGWSFLKPVLQEREKKVLMIVIPLQVLANIASIVIGETGPFIKDWVTWNQCLPYAQSLRISTSGSNAAEEIANLAFYVVMFYMFRPVDKNGYFVLDEDEEAAELALRDEEFEL
;
A
#
# COMPACT_ATOMS: atom_id res chain seq x y z
N MET A 1 0.19 31.94 25.88
CA MET A 1 0.35 32.13 24.42
C MET A 1 1.57 31.36 23.90
N GLY A 2 1.57 30.03 23.86
CA GLY A 2 2.82 29.27 23.55
C GLY A 2 2.68 27.84 23.05
N ARG A 3 1.52 27.40 22.53
CA ARG A 3 1.34 26.04 21.99
C ARG A 3 1.11 25.95 20.48
N LEU A 4 1.01 27.10 19.80
CA LEU A 4 0.90 27.19 18.36
C LEU A 4 2.19 26.88 17.56
N PRO A 5 3.44 27.07 18.07
CA PRO A 5 4.62 26.90 17.22
C PRO A 5 5.02 25.45 16.98
N LEU A 6 4.61 24.50 17.84
CA LEU A 6 4.97 23.08 17.68
C LEU A 6 4.13 22.39 16.59
N LEU A 7 2.86 22.80 16.44
CA LEU A 7 1.96 22.27 15.41
C LEU A 7 2.36 22.76 14.01
N LEU A 8 2.83 24.02 13.90
CA LEU A 8 3.39 24.56 12.66
C LEU A 8 4.71 23.86 12.27
N LEU A 9 5.54 23.46 13.23
CA LEU A 9 6.81 22.77 12.97
C LEU A 9 6.60 21.37 12.37
N PHE A 10 5.49 20.69 12.67
CA PHE A 10 5.12 19.40 12.07
C PHE A 10 4.37 19.54 10.73
N LEU A 11 3.73 20.69 10.46
CA LEU A 11 3.04 20.98 9.19
C LEU A 11 4.00 21.50 8.10
N LEU A 12 5.08 22.17 8.48
CA LEU A 12 6.06 22.75 7.55
C LEU A 12 6.73 21.72 6.61
N PRO A 13 7.08 20.50 7.04
CA PRO A 13 7.63 19.47 6.15
C PRO A 13 6.59 18.93 5.16
N VAL A 14 5.29 18.98 5.50
CA VAL A 14 4.18 18.47 4.67
C VAL A 14 3.86 19.45 3.53
N LEU A 15 4.04 20.76 3.75
CA LEU A 15 3.85 21.79 2.71
C LEU A 15 4.99 21.87 1.69
N LEU A 16 6.15 21.28 1.99
CA LEU A 16 7.34 21.29 1.13
C LEU A 16 7.44 20.07 0.22
N LEU A 17 6.47 19.14 0.28
CA LEU A 17 6.40 18.04 -0.66
C LEU A 17 5.96 18.60 -2.03
N PRO A 18 6.74 18.37 -3.10
CA PRO A 18 6.33 18.82 -4.43
C PRO A 18 4.97 18.20 -4.76
N LEU A 19 4.05 19.00 -5.32
CA LEU A 19 2.90 18.45 -6.05
C LEU A 19 3.50 17.54 -7.13
N THR A 20 3.48 16.24 -6.89
CA THR A 20 3.97 15.26 -7.85
C THR A 20 3.05 15.32 -9.06
N SER A 21 3.60 15.79 -10.17
CA SER A 21 2.92 15.73 -11.45
C SER A 21 2.61 14.25 -11.73
N ALA A 22 1.35 13.93 -11.98
CA ALA A 22 0.91 12.57 -12.30
C ALA A 22 1.61 12.10 -13.59
N GLU A 23 2.65 11.30 -13.44
CA GLU A 23 3.42 10.78 -14.56
C GLU A 23 2.77 9.49 -15.05
N ILE A 24 2.37 9.49 -16.32
CA ILE A 24 1.87 8.30 -17.03
C ILE A 24 2.95 7.22 -16.93
N LYS A 25 2.59 5.98 -16.53
CA LYS A 25 3.53 4.85 -16.42
C LYS A 25 4.03 4.40 -17.81
N THR A 26 4.85 5.21 -18.46
CA THR A 26 5.72 4.79 -19.56
C THR A 26 7.03 4.32 -18.94
N LEU A 27 7.29 3.02 -19.00
CA LEU A 27 8.48 2.43 -18.41
C LEU A 27 9.62 2.55 -19.40
N LYS A 28 10.65 3.32 -19.03
CA LYS A 28 11.86 3.45 -19.82
C LYS A 28 12.94 2.50 -19.31
N ILE A 29 13.30 1.53 -20.14
CA ILE A 29 14.43 0.64 -19.90
C ILE A 29 15.67 1.25 -20.57
N THR A 30 16.77 1.36 -19.82
CA THR A 30 18.06 1.84 -20.33
C THR A 30 19.16 0.84 -20.02
N SER A 31 19.77 0.27 -21.06
CA SER A 31 20.92 -0.63 -20.99
C SER A 31 20.77 -1.76 -19.95
N ASP A 32 19.59 -2.38 -19.88
CA ASP A 32 19.31 -3.46 -18.94
C ASP A 32 19.80 -4.80 -19.49
N SER A 33 20.53 -5.54 -18.66
CA SER A 33 21.16 -6.83 -18.99
C SER A 33 20.44 -8.03 -18.34
N ARG A 34 19.33 -7.82 -17.62
CA ARG A 34 18.60 -8.89 -16.95
C ARG A 34 18.00 -9.86 -17.98
N PRO A 35 18.08 -11.19 -17.75
CA PRO A 35 17.53 -12.18 -18.67
C PRO A 35 16.01 -12.20 -18.68
N MET A 36 15.37 -11.69 -17.62
CA MET A 36 13.94 -11.60 -17.47
C MET A 36 13.58 -10.34 -16.67
N ILE A 37 12.59 -9.59 -17.14
CA ILE A 37 12.07 -8.38 -16.49
C ILE A 37 10.56 -8.56 -16.31
N LEU A 38 10.09 -8.49 -15.06
CA LEU A 38 8.66 -8.49 -14.73
C LEU A 38 8.13 -7.05 -14.82
N PHE A 39 7.10 -6.85 -15.63
CA PHE A 39 6.42 -5.56 -15.76
C PHE A 39 5.30 -5.44 -14.74
N GLU A 40 4.28 -6.27 -14.88
CA GLU A 40 3.05 -6.17 -14.11
C GLU A 40 2.41 -7.54 -13.90
N ARG A 41 1.64 -7.69 -12.82
CA ARG A 41 0.81 -8.86 -12.51
C ARG A 41 -0.65 -8.44 -12.56
N PHE A 42 -1.48 -9.17 -13.30
CA PHE A 42 -2.87 -8.82 -13.55
C PHE A 42 -3.77 -10.06 -13.61
N GLY A 43 -4.92 -10.00 -12.93
CA GLY A 43 -5.96 -11.01 -12.96
C GLY A 43 -6.92 -10.77 -14.13
N PHE A 44 -6.82 -11.61 -15.15
CA PHE A 44 -7.68 -11.56 -16.31
C PHE A 44 -8.96 -12.36 -16.08
N THR A 45 -10.05 -11.86 -16.65
CA THR A 45 -11.31 -12.56 -16.81
C THR A 45 -11.41 -13.09 -18.25
N HIS A 46 -12.54 -13.70 -18.61
CA HIS A 46 -12.80 -14.17 -19.98
C HIS A 46 -12.90 -13.05 -21.02
N THR A 47 -13.01 -11.78 -20.57
CA THR A 47 -13.02 -10.58 -21.43
C THR A 47 -11.71 -9.79 -21.34
N GLY A 48 -10.62 -10.44 -20.93
CA GLY A 48 -9.31 -9.81 -20.77
C GLY A 48 -8.68 -9.32 -22.07
N GLN A 49 -7.99 -8.18 -22.01
CA GLN A 49 -7.17 -7.63 -23.08
C GLN A 49 -5.82 -7.17 -22.55
N ALA A 50 -4.75 -7.58 -23.22
CA ALA A 50 -3.38 -7.13 -22.94
C ALA A 50 -2.86 -6.35 -24.14
N THR A 51 -2.68 -5.04 -24.00
CA THR A 51 -2.11 -4.18 -25.04
C THR A 51 -0.68 -3.81 -24.68
N ILE A 52 0.24 -4.01 -25.62
CA ILE A 52 1.65 -3.69 -25.43
C ILE A 52 2.10 -2.82 -26.58
N ALA A 53 2.66 -1.66 -26.23
CA ALA A 53 3.32 -0.75 -27.15
C ALA A 53 4.77 -0.56 -26.73
N VAL A 54 5.69 -0.76 -27.66
CA VAL A 54 7.13 -0.59 -27.46
C VAL A 54 7.64 0.37 -28.52
N SER A 55 8.52 1.29 -28.12
CA SER A 55 9.16 2.25 -29.01
C SER A 55 10.64 2.43 -28.66
N SER A 56 11.40 3.01 -29.58
CA SER A 56 12.81 3.37 -29.36
C SER A 56 13.68 2.15 -29.01
N VAL A 57 13.36 0.96 -29.54
CA VAL A 57 14.08 -0.27 -29.20
C VAL A 57 15.50 -0.21 -29.74
N SER A 58 16.47 -0.46 -28.86
CA SER A 58 17.88 -0.62 -29.18
C SER A 58 18.46 -1.79 -28.40
N VAL A 59 19.23 -2.63 -29.10
CA VAL A 59 19.89 -3.81 -28.55
C VAL A 59 21.37 -3.71 -28.84
N VAL A 60 22.19 -3.70 -27.79
CA VAL A 60 23.65 -3.64 -27.89
C VAL A 60 24.22 -4.93 -27.32
N SER A 61 25.01 -5.67 -28.09
CA SER A 61 25.70 -6.88 -27.63
C SER A 61 27.20 -6.80 -27.89
N SER A 62 27.98 -7.27 -26.92
CA SER A 62 29.43 -7.46 -27.05
C SER A 62 29.81 -8.77 -27.76
N ALA A 63 28.86 -9.69 -27.95
CA ALA A 63 29.08 -11.02 -28.53
C ALA A 63 28.82 -11.09 -30.04
N GLY A 64 28.41 -9.99 -30.68
CA GLY A 64 28.13 -9.90 -32.12
C GLY A 64 26.67 -9.60 -32.45
N ALA A 65 26.25 -9.97 -33.67
CA ALA A 65 24.87 -9.76 -34.13
C ALA A 65 23.87 -10.59 -33.31
N THR A 66 22.82 -9.95 -32.80
CA THR A 66 21.79 -10.59 -31.98
C THR A 66 20.64 -11.11 -32.85
N ASP A 67 20.11 -12.29 -32.50
CA ASP A 67 18.90 -12.83 -33.14
C ASP A 67 17.64 -12.20 -32.50
N PRO A 68 16.83 -11.43 -33.24
CA PRO A 68 15.66 -10.77 -32.66
C PRO A 68 14.56 -11.71 -32.16
N SER A 69 14.54 -13.02 -32.50
CA SER A 69 13.55 -13.94 -31.89
C SER A 69 13.88 -14.31 -30.45
N ARG A 70 15.12 -14.08 -30.02
CA ARG A 70 15.58 -14.40 -28.66
C ARG A 70 15.21 -13.31 -27.64
N LEU A 71 14.45 -12.31 -28.06
CA LEU A 71 14.00 -11.16 -27.28
C LEU A 71 12.49 -11.01 -27.50
N GLY A 72 11.70 -10.90 -26.44
CA GLY A 72 10.25 -10.85 -26.60
C GLY A 72 9.46 -10.73 -25.31
N PHE A 73 8.17 -10.50 -25.48
CA PHE A 73 7.20 -10.39 -24.38
C PHE A 73 6.32 -11.64 -24.33
N PHE A 74 6.00 -12.06 -23.11
CA PHE A 74 5.16 -13.22 -22.86
C PHE A 74 4.37 -13.06 -21.56
N LEU A 75 3.23 -13.72 -21.49
CA LEU A 75 2.44 -13.86 -20.26
C LEU A 75 2.72 -15.23 -19.64
N LEU A 76 2.77 -15.26 -18.32
CA LEU A 76 2.97 -16.46 -17.54
C LEU A 76 2.01 -16.50 -16.37
N SER A 77 1.25 -17.58 -16.24
CA SER A 77 0.40 -17.82 -15.08
C SER A 77 1.23 -18.24 -13.86
N GLU A 78 0.74 -17.94 -12.66
CA GLU A 78 1.43 -18.29 -11.42
C GLU A 78 1.69 -19.80 -11.28
N GLU A 79 0.74 -20.64 -11.70
CA GLU A 79 0.90 -22.11 -11.70
C GLU A 79 2.04 -22.59 -12.62
N SER A 80 2.22 -21.92 -13.76
CA SER A 80 3.20 -22.27 -14.79
C SER A 80 4.60 -21.72 -14.47
N LEU A 81 4.67 -20.69 -13.61
CA LEU A 81 5.92 -20.05 -13.21
C LEU A 81 6.91 -21.05 -12.59
N ILE A 82 6.42 -21.96 -11.75
CA ILE A 82 7.25 -22.97 -11.09
C ILE A 82 7.90 -23.89 -12.14
N GLN A 83 7.15 -24.34 -13.13
CA GLN A 83 7.65 -25.24 -14.17
C GLN A 83 8.71 -24.57 -15.04
N VAL A 84 8.47 -23.33 -15.45
CA VAL A 84 9.44 -22.54 -16.23
C VAL A 84 10.72 -22.27 -15.42
N LEU A 85 10.59 -21.96 -14.13
CA LEU A 85 11.74 -21.75 -13.26
C LEU A 85 12.59 -23.02 -13.13
N LEU A 86 11.96 -24.19 -13.03
CA LEU A 86 12.64 -25.49 -13.01
C LEU A 86 13.36 -25.79 -14.34
N GLU A 87 12.75 -25.48 -15.49
CA GLU A 87 13.39 -25.61 -16.80
C GLU A 87 14.66 -24.73 -16.90
N LEU A 88 14.57 -23.48 -16.45
CA LEU A 88 15.70 -22.54 -16.41
C LEU A 88 16.81 -22.97 -15.45
N GLN A 89 16.45 -23.52 -14.29
CA GLN A 89 17.43 -24.01 -13.30
C GLN A 89 18.13 -25.28 -13.80
N THR A 90 17.42 -26.14 -14.52
CA THR A 90 17.95 -27.39 -15.04
C THR A 90 18.87 -27.14 -16.24
N ASN A 91 18.53 -26.18 -17.11
CA ASN A 91 19.28 -25.85 -18.32
C ASN A 91 19.55 -24.33 -18.40
N PRO A 92 20.74 -23.84 -18.00
CA PRO A 92 21.03 -22.40 -17.99
C PRO A 92 21.15 -21.77 -19.39
N SER A 93 21.28 -22.57 -20.45
CA SER A 93 21.26 -22.13 -21.85
C SER A 93 19.85 -22.12 -22.45
N PHE A 94 18.83 -22.55 -21.70
CA PHE A 94 17.44 -22.56 -22.15
C PHE A 94 16.90 -21.13 -22.27
N CYS A 95 16.24 -20.85 -23.39
CA CYS A 95 15.51 -19.60 -23.55
C CYS A 95 14.05 -19.80 -23.14
N VAL A 96 13.59 -19.00 -22.19
CA VAL A 96 12.19 -19.04 -21.70
C VAL A 96 11.15 -18.87 -22.81
N LEU A 97 11.50 -18.17 -23.90
CA LEU A 97 10.62 -17.98 -25.07
C LEU A 97 10.32 -19.28 -25.83
N ASP A 98 11.10 -20.35 -25.62
CA ASP A 98 10.89 -21.67 -26.23
C ASP A 98 10.00 -22.58 -25.36
N SER A 99 9.65 -22.16 -24.14
CA SER A 99 8.86 -22.98 -23.22
C SER A 99 7.42 -23.13 -23.70
N LYS A 100 6.84 -24.33 -23.49
CA LYS A 100 5.43 -24.61 -23.84
C LYS A 100 4.44 -24.06 -22.81
N TYR A 101 4.93 -23.63 -21.66
CA TYR A 101 4.12 -23.14 -20.55
C TYR A 101 3.92 -21.62 -20.55
N ILE A 102 4.54 -20.92 -21.50
CA ILE A 102 4.38 -19.48 -21.67
C ILE A 102 3.31 -19.18 -22.74
N ASN A 103 2.62 -18.06 -22.56
CA ASN A 103 1.81 -17.45 -23.61
C ASN A 103 2.66 -16.37 -24.30
N LEU A 104 3.38 -16.76 -25.35
CA LEU A 104 4.19 -15.84 -26.15
C LEU A 104 3.30 -14.79 -26.83
N LEU A 105 3.64 -13.51 -26.68
CA LEU A 105 2.89 -12.41 -27.30
C LEU A 105 3.53 -11.98 -28.62
N PHE A 106 4.79 -11.51 -28.56
CA PHE A 106 5.59 -11.18 -29.75
C PHE A 106 7.08 -11.21 -29.44
N THR A 107 7.87 -11.22 -30.51
CA THR A 107 9.33 -11.13 -30.43
C THR A 107 9.84 -9.90 -31.14
N PHE A 108 11.12 -9.55 -30.96
CA PHE A 108 11.70 -8.40 -31.64
C PHE A 108 11.85 -8.59 -33.16
N ARG A 109 11.55 -9.79 -33.71
CA ARG A 109 11.40 -9.99 -35.15
C ARG A 109 10.21 -9.24 -35.74
N ASP A 110 9.19 -8.99 -34.93
CA ASP A 110 7.93 -8.36 -35.35
C ASP A 110 8.00 -6.83 -35.28
N LEU A 111 9.14 -6.26 -34.87
CA LEU A 111 9.34 -4.82 -34.79
C LEU A 111 9.33 -4.17 -36.18
N SER A 112 8.79 -2.96 -36.26
CA SER A 112 8.92 -2.13 -37.45
C SER A 112 10.40 -1.84 -37.77
N PRO A 113 10.76 -1.71 -39.05
CA PRO A 113 12.14 -1.43 -39.45
C PRO A 113 12.62 -0.09 -38.88
N PRO A 114 13.95 0.10 -38.69
CA PRO A 114 14.52 1.37 -38.27
C PRO A 114 14.07 2.53 -39.18
N PRO A 115 13.81 3.75 -38.65
CA PRO A 115 14.33 4.29 -37.39
C PRO A 115 13.39 4.20 -36.17
N ALA A 116 12.13 3.78 -36.35
CA ALA A 116 11.14 3.81 -35.27
C ALA A 116 11.24 2.61 -34.31
N SER A 117 11.68 1.45 -34.81
CA SER A 117 11.85 0.18 -34.06
C SER A 117 10.76 -0.02 -32.99
N SER A 118 9.51 0.03 -33.46
CA SER A 118 8.32 0.07 -32.61
C SER A 118 7.34 -1.06 -32.92
N PHE A 119 6.51 -1.41 -31.95
CA PHE A 119 5.43 -2.39 -32.07
C PHE A 119 4.25 -1.95 -31.21
N ASN A 120 3.03 -2.17 -31.69
CA ASN A 120 1.81 -1.91 -30.93
C ASN A 120 0.74 -2.94 -31.31
N HIS A 121 0.36 -3.79 -30.35
CA HIS A 121 -0.68 -4.80 -30.57
C HIS A 121 -1.45 -5.12 -29.29
N SER A 122 -2.71 -5.51 -29.46
CA SER A 122 -3.62 -5.94 -28.39
C SER A 122 -3.95 -7.43 -28.52
N TYR A 123 -3.76 -8.17 -27.44
CA TYR A 123 -3.98 -9.61 -27.36
C TYR A 123 -5.19 -9.94 -26.49
N PRO A 124 -6.21 -10.63 -27.03
CA PRO A 124 -7.33 -11.10 -26.23
C PRO A 124 -6.91 -12.28 -25.34
N ILE A 125 -7.23 -12.21 -24.05
CA ILE A 125 -6.96 -13.27 -23.07
C ILE A 125 -8.29 -13.95 -22.71
N THR A 126 -8.47 -15.18 -23.19
CA THR A 126 -9.73 -15.93 -23.03
C THR A 126 -9.78 -16.80 -21.80
N ALA A 127 -8.63 -17.23 -21.28
CA ALA A 127 -8.53 -18.06 -20.09
C ALA A 127 -8.45 -17.16 -18.84
N PRO A 128 -9.44 -17.21 -17.93
CA PRO A 128 -9.40 -16.42 -16.71
C PRO A 128 -8.34 -16.99 -15.76
N ASN A 129 -7.32 -16.21 -15.46
CA ASN A 129 -6.28 -16.53 -14.47
C ASN A 129 -5.50 -15.26 -14.11
N GLU A 130 -4.63 -15.35 -13.12
CA GLU A 130 -3.65 -14.33 -12.81
C GLU A 130 -2.37 -14.54 -13.61
N TYR A 131 -2.08 -13.57 -14.48
CA TYR A 131 -0.92 -13.60 -15.36
C TYR A 131 0.06 -12.51 -15.00
N SER A 132 1.34 -12.82 -15.16
CA SER A 132 2.45 -11.89 -15.03
C SER A 132 3.03 -11.61 -16.42
N LEU A 133 3.16 -10.34 -16.77
CA LEU A 133 3.76 -9.90 -18.02
C LEU A 133 5.27 -9.76 -17.87
N PHE A 134 6.00 -10.54 -18.66
CA PHE A 134 7.44 -10.55 -18.65
C PHE A 134 8.02 -10.16 -20.01
N PHE A 135 9.22 -9.58 -19.96
CA PHE A 135 10.14 -9.50 -21.08
C PHE A 135 11.30 -10.46 -20.85
N ALA A 136 11.65 -11.23 -21.87
CA ALA A 136 12.83 -12.09 -21.86
C ALA A 136 13.94 -11.51 -22.74
N ASN A 137 15.16 -11.57 -22.24
CA ASN A 137 16.38 -11.39 -22.99
C ASN A 137 17.23 -12.66 -22.92
N CYS A 138 17.12 -13.51 -23.95
CA CYS A 138 17.92 -14.72 -24.08
C CYS A 138 19.21 -14.50 -24.89
N ALA A 139 19.51 -13.28 -25.33
CA ALA A 139 20.70 -13.00 -26.12
C ALA A 139 21.91 -12.80 -25.19
N PRO A 140 23.01 -13.57 -25.37
CA PRO A 140 24.16 -13.53 -24.47
C PRO A 140 24.86 -12.17 -24.51
N GLN A 141 25.25 -11.68 -23.33
CA GLN A 141 25.97 -10.40 -23.15
C GLN A 141 25.33 -9.23 -23.90
N SER A 142 24.00 -9.17 -23.90
CA SER A 142 23.24 -8.11 -24.55
C SER A 142 22.59 -7.20 -23.51
N THR A 143 22.46 -5.93 -23.89
CA THR A 143 21.76 -4.91 -23.14
C THR A 143 20.66 -4.33 -24.01
N VAL A 144 19.48 -4.13 -23.42
CA VAL A 144 18.30 -3.63 -24.14
C VAL A 144 17.94 -2.27 -23.58
N SER A 145 17.61 -1.32 -24.46
CA SER A 145 16.96 -0.07 -24.08
C SER A 145 15.71 0.11 -24.92
N MET A 146 14.59 0.43 -24.28
CA MET A 146 13.30 0.62 -24.92
C MET A 146 12.35 1.39 -24.03
N ASP A 147 11.40 2.09 -24.65
CA ASP A 147 10.27 2.69 -23.97
C ASP A 147 9.07 1.75 -24.12
N VAL A 148 8.48 1.32 -23.01
CA VAL A 148 7.40 0.33 -22.98
C VAL A 148 6.16 0.93 -22.32
N ARG A 149 5.02 0.77 -22.97
CA ARG A 149 3.69 1.11 -22.47
C ARG A 149 2.82 -0.15 -22.48
N THR A 150 2.34 -0.53 -21.31
CA THR A 150 1.48 -1.69 -21.10
C THR A 150 0.09 -1.23 -20.64
N GLU A 151 -0.95 -1.79 -21.23
CA GLU A 151 -2.33 -1.57 -20.80
C GLU A 151 -3.01 -2.94 -20.64
N LEU A 152 -3.23 -3.34 -19.39
CA LEU A 152 -3.91 -4.60 -19.04
C LEU A 152 -5.28 -4.25 -18.46
N TYR A 153 -6.34 -4.76 -19.07
CA TYR A 153 -7.71 -4.46 -18.63
C TYR A 153 -8.66 -5.62 -18.95
N ASN A 154 -9.76 -5.66 -18.21
CA ASN A 154 -10.92 -6.50 -18.50
C ASN A 154 -12.04 -5.63 -19.08
N PHE A 155 -13.02 -6.23 -19.76
CA PHE A 155 -14.25 -5.52 -20.08
C PHE A 155 -15.34 -5.82 -19.05
N ASP A 156 -15.87 -4.77 -18.44
CA ASP A 156 -17.10 -4.79 -17.64
C ASP A 156 -18.25 -4.25 -18.52
N GLY A 157 -18.88 -5.16 -19.28
CA GLY A 157 -19.83 -4.80 -20.33
C GLY A 157 -19.15 -4.08 -21.51
N ARG A 158 -19.19 -2.74 -21.53
CA ARG A 158 -18.58 -1.89 -22.58
C ARG A 158 -17.45 -1.01 -22.08
N GLU A 159 -17.23 -0.97 -20.77
CA GLU A 159 -16.21 -0.12 -20.16
C GLU A 159 -14.94 -0.94 -19.87
N LYS A 160 -13.80 -0.26 -19.91
CA LYS A 160 -12.51 -0.86 -19.55
C LYS A 160 -12.39 -0.85 -18.03
N ASP A 161 -12.12 -2.02 -17.47
CA ASP A 161 -11.80 -2.21 -16.07
C ASP A 161 -10.30 -2.52 -15.94
N PHE A 162 -9.54 -1.53 -15.48
CA PHE A 162 -8.09 -1.66 -15.28
C PHE A 162 -7.74 -2.26 -13.90
N LEU A 163 -8.73 -2.68 -13.10
CA LEU A 163 -8.47 -3.47 -11.90
C LEU A 163 -8.43 -4.97 -12.23
N SER A 164 -7.49 -5.66 -11.58
CA SER A 164 -7.43 -7.12 -11.58
C SER A 164 -8.76 -7.72 -11.09
N ALA A 165 -9.17 -8.87 -11.64
CA ALA A 165 -10.48 -9.50 -11.38
C ALA A 165 -10.84 -9.61 -9.87
N GLY A 166 -9.87 -9.92 -9.01
CA GLY A 166 -10.06 -10.03 -7.56
C GLY A 166 -10.15 -8.69 -6.81
N LEU A 167 -9.83 -7.58 -7.49
CA LEU A 167 -9.77 -6.25 -6.90
C LEU A 167 -10.93 -5.33 -7.25
N THR A 168 -11.75 -5.71 -8.23
CA THR A 168 -12.85 -4.91 -8.78
C THR A 168 -13.92 -4.51 -7.75
N GLN A 169 -14.07 -5.30 -6.68
CA GLN A 169 -15.04 -5.08 -5.59
C GLN A 169 -14.46 -4.24 -4.43
N LEU A 170 -13.16 -3.93 -4.41
CA LEU A 170 -12.57 -3.12 -3.34
C LEU A 170 -13.13 -1.69 -3.26
N PRO A 171 -13.31 -0.95 -4.37
CA PRO A 171 -13.81 0.43 -4.30
C PRO A 171 -15.16 0.51 -3.57
N THR A 172 -16.09 -0.38 -3.94
CA THR A 172 -17.42 -0.43 -3.32
C THR A 172 -17.35 -0.90 -1.87
N LEU A 173 -16.50 -1.87 -1.55
CA LEU A 173 -16.28 -2.34 -0.18
C LEU A 173 -15.76 -1.22 0.72
N PHE A 174 -14.70 -0.52 0.33
CA PHE A 174 -14.14 0.58 1.11
C PHE A 174 -15.12 1.73 1.28
N PHE A 175 -15.91 2.04 0.25
CA PHE A 175 -16.96 3.04 0.34
C PHE A 175 -18.01 2.69 1.41
N TRP A 176 -18.52 1.45 1.43
CA TRP A 176 -19.49 1.02 2.44
C TRP A 176 -18.92 1.04 3.87
N PHE A 177 -17.68 0.57 4.06
CA PHE A 177 -17.04 0.69 5.37
C PHE A 177 -16.85 2.15 5.78
N SER A 178 -16.47 3.04 4.86
CA SER A 178 -16.37 4.47 5.13
C SER A 178 -17.70 5.05 5.65
N VAL A 179 -18.83 4.73 5.01
CA VAL A 179 -20.17 5.12 5.46
C VAL A 179 -20.47 4.60 6.87
N ILE A 180 -20.14 3.34 7.17
CA ILE A 180 -20.31 2.76 8.51
C ILE A 180 -19.49 3.54 9.56
N TYR A 181 -18.24 3.88 9.27
CA TYR A 181 -17.39 4.65 10.17
C TYR A 181 -17.89 6.09 10.36
N PHE A 182 -18.42 6.75 9.32
CA PHE A 182 -19.06 8.06 9.45
C PHE A 182 -20.31 8.01 10.33
N ALA A 183 -21.16 6.99 10.17
CA ALA A 183 -22.32 6.78 11.03
C ALA A 183 -21.90 6.54 12.48
N PHE A 184 -20.86 5.74 12.70
CA PHE A 184 -20.32 5.50 14.04
C PHE A 184 -19.73 6.77 14.67
N PHE A 185 -19.03 7.60 13.88
CA PHE A 185 -18.56 8.90 14.34
C PHE A 185 -19.71 9.84 14.73
N GLY A 186 -20.81 9.87 13.97
CA GLY A 186 -22.01 10.61 14.35
C GLY A 186 -22.62 10.13 15.67
N PHE A 187 -22.68 8.81 15.87
CA PHE A 187 -23.12 8.19 17.12
C PHE A 187 -22.18 8.54 18.30
N TRP A 188 -20.87 8.55 18.07
CA TRP A 188 -19.86 8.97 19.05
C TRP A 188 -20.08 10.41 19.49
N ILE A 189 -20.25 11.34 18.54
CA ILE A 189 -20.53 12.75 18.83
C ILE A 189 -21.81 12.88 19.67
N TYR A 190 -22.88 12.17 19.30
CA TYR A 190 -24.14 12.20 20.05
C TYR A 190 -23.95 11.81 21.53
N PHE A 191 -23.19 10.74 21.80
CA PHE A 191 -22.87 10.34 23.17
C PHE A 191 -21.99 11.35 23.90
N CYS A 192 -20.97 11.92 23.24
CA CYS A 192 -20.15 12.97 23.85
C CYS A 192 -20.96 14.23 24.19
N VAL A 193 -21.88 14.65 23.32
CA VAL A 193 -22.74 15.82 23.59
C VAL A 193 -23.70 15.54 24.74
N LYS A 194 -24.28 14.34 24.80
CA LYS A 194 -25.19 13.95 25.89
C LYS A 194 -24.49 13.89 27.25
N SER A 195 -23.25 13.41 27.28
CA SER A 195 -22.43 13.26 28.48
C SER A 195 -21.32 14.30 28.57
N ILE A 196 -21.59 15.57 28.19
CA ILE A 196 -20.55 16.62 28.03
C ILE A 196 -19.65 16.82 29.26
N ARG A 197 -20.18 16.55 30.47
CA ARG A 197 -19.45 16.65 31.74
C ARG A 197 -18.38 15.56 31.91
N SER A 198 -18.53 14.44 31.22
CA SER A 198 -17.62 13.28 31.27
C SER A 198 -16.72 13.19 30.04
N VAL A 199 -16.68 14.22 29.19
CA VAL A 199 -15.86 14.24 27.98
C VAL A 199 -14.45 14.73 28.29
N HIS A 200 -13.53 13.79 28.47
CA HIS A 200 -12.09 14.05 28.52
C HIS A 200 -11.45 14.12 27.13
N ARG A 201 -10.20 14.62 27.05
CA ARG A 201 -9.41 14.77 25.80
C ARG A 201 -9.32 13.48 24.97
N ILE A 202 -9.41 12.35 25.63
CA ILE A 202 -9.38 11.00 25.06
C ILE A 202 -10.56 10.77 24.12
N HIS A 203 -11.75 11.21 24.53
CA HIS A 203 -12.93 11.04 23.71
C HIS A 203 -12.82 11.85 22.41
N MET A 204 -12.18 13.02 22.48
CA MET A 204 -11.89 13.82 21.30
C MET A 204 -10.85 13.13 20.41
N LEU A 205 -9.76 12.60 20.98
CA LEU A 205 -8.76 11.83 20.22
C LEU A 205 -9.35 10.60 19.53
N MET A 206 -10.23 9.86 20.21
CA MET A 206 -10.97 8.74 19.64
C MET A 206 -11.90 9.16 18.51
N GLY A 207 -12.59 10.29 18.69
CA GLY A 207 -13.42 10.90 17.64
C GLY A 207 -12.58 11.25 16.41
N VAL A 208 -11.41 11.87 16.61
CA VAL A 208 -10.45 12.16 15.53
C VAL A 208 -9.97 10.86 14.86
N LEU A 209 -9.69 9.80 15.61
CA LEU A 209 -9.31 8.50 15.02
C LEU A 209 -10.40 7.89 14.14
N LEU A 210 -11.66 7.96 14.59
CA LEU A 210 -12.81 7.45 13.84
C LEU A 210 -13.01 8.21 12.53
N ILE A 211 -13.00 9.55 12.56
CA ILE A 211 -13.18 10.36 11.35
C ILE A 211 -11.99 10.19 10.39
N MET A 212 -10.76 10.11 10.90
CA MET A 212 -9.58 9.87 10.06
C MET A 212 -9.62 8.48 9.41
N LYS A 213 -10.13 7.46 10.10
CA LYS A 213 -10.36 6.12 9.51
C LYS A 213 -11.42 6.18 8.40
N ALA A 214 -12.52 6.90 8.60
CA ALA A 214 -13.57 7.08 7.59
C ALA A 214 -13.04 7.78 6.32
N LEU A 215 -12.31 8.89 6.49
CA LEU A 215 -11.70 9.65 5.39
C LEU A 215 -10.64 8.85 4.65
N ASN A 216 -9.81 8.08 5.37
CA ASN A 216 -8.82 7.20 4.77
C ASN A 216 -9.47 6.16 3.85
N LEU A 217 -10.54 5.49 4.31
CA LEU A 217 -11.27 4.53 3.50
C LEU A 217 -11.99 5.17 2.31
N LEU A 218 -12.50 6.39 2.47
CA LEU A 218 -13.11 7.13 1.36
C LEU A 218 -12.08 7.43 0.27
N CYS A 219 -10.88 7.90 0.65
CA CYS A 219 -9.80 8.15 -0.31
C CYS A 219 -9.32 6.86 -0.98
N ALA A 220 -9.25 5.75 -0.23
CA ALA A 220 -8.93 4.45 -0.80
C ALA A 220 -9.98 3.97 -1.80
N ALA A 221 -11.26 4.21 -1.52
CA ALA A 221 -12.35 3.88 -2.44
C ALA A 221 -12.26 4.70 -3.74
N GLU A 222 -12.08 6.02 -3.62
CA GLU A 222 -11.95 6.92 -4.77
C GLU A 222 -10.70 6.61 -5.60
N ASP A 223 -9.53 6.41 -4.98
CA ASP A 223 -8.30 6.02 -5.68
C ASP A 223 -8.51 4.74 -6.50
N LYS A 224 -9.05 3.68 -5.88
CA LYS A 224 -9.30 2.41 -6.57
C LYS A 224 -10.37 2.55 -7.64
N HIS A 225 -11.42 3.33 -7.41
CA HIS A 225 -12.44 3.62 -8.42
C HIS A 225 -11.84 4.36 -9.62
N TYR A 226 -10.98 5.34 -9.37
CA TYR A 226 -10.35 6.14 -10.40
C TYR A 226 -9.38 5.30 -11.25
N VAL A 227 -8.56 4.47 -10.59
CA VAL A 227 -7.68 3.51 -11.26
C VAL A 227 -8.50 2.51 -12.08
N LYS A 228 -9.65 2.02 -11.55
CA LYS A 228 -10.57 1.14 -12.27
C LYS A 228 -10.96 1.70 -13.64
N SER A 229 -11.27 3.00 -13.71
CA SER A 229 -11.82 3.63 -14.91
C SER A 229 -10.78 4.24 -15.83
N THR A 230 -9.68 4.79 -15.30
CA THR A 230 -8.68 5.52 -16.11
C THR A 230 -7.37 4.76 -16.28
N GLY A 231 -7.10 3.75 -15.46
CA GLY A 231 -5.88 2.95 -15.48
C GLY A 231 -4.66 3.64 -14.86
N THR A 232 -4.77 4.90 -14.42
CA THR A 232 -3.63 5.62 -13.81
C THR A 232 -4.01 6.31 -12.49
N PRO A 233 -3.12 6.29 -11.47
CA PRO A 233 -3.32 7.04 -10.24
C PRO A 233 -3.15 8.54 -10.51
N HIS A 234 -4.18 9.33 -10.22
CA HIS A 234 -4.21 10.77 -10.53
C HIS A 234 -3.92 11.67 -9.31
N GLY A 235 -3.20 11.16 -8.31
CA GLY A 235 -2.80 11.91 -7.10
C GLY A 235 -3.71 11.71 -5.88
N TRP A 236 -4.79 10.92 -6.00
CA TRP A 236 -5.64 10.55 -4.85
C TRP A 236 -4.93 9.63 -3.85
N ASP A 237 -3.98 8.85 -4.34
CA ASP A 237 -3.01 8.07 -3.56
C ASP A 237 -2.27 8.94 -2.54
N VAL A 238 -1.88 10.17 -2.90
CA VAL A 238 -1.22 11.11 -1.98
C VAL A 238 -2.11 11.42 -0.78
N LEU A 239 -3.39 11.68 -1.00
CA LEU A 239 -4.33 12.01 0.07
C LEU A 239 -4.60 10.79 0.97
N PHE A 240 -4.73 9.61 0.36
CA PHE A 240 -4.78 8.34 1.07
C PHE A 240 -3.56 8.15 1.98
N TYR A 241 -2.34 8.36 1.48
CA TYR A 241 -1.12 8.23 2.27
C TYR A 241 -1.03 9.25 3.42
N ILE A 242 -1.43 10.51 3.17
CA ILE A 242 -1.46 11.55 4.21
C ILE A 242 -2.40 11.14 5.35
N PHE A 243 -3.64 10.74 5.01
CA PHE A 243 -4.61 10.34 6.03
C PHE A 243 -4.21 9.05 6.73
N GLN A 244 -3.63 8.09 6.02
CA GLN A 244 -3.08 6.88 6.61
C GLN A 244 -1.96 7.20 7.61
N PHE A 245 -1.03 8.08 7.25
CA PHE A 245 0.06 8.49 8.12
C PHE A 245 -0.46 9.15 9.40
N ILE A 246 -1.34 10.15 9.26
CA ILE A 246 -1.95 10.84 10.41
C ILE A 246 -2.70 9.84 11.29
N ARG A 247 -3.47 8.91 10.70
CA ARG A 247 -4.20 7.87 11.44
C ARG A 247 -3.26 6.99 12.27
N VAL A 248 -2.15 6.54 11.68
CA VAL A 248 -1.17 5.67 12.38
C VAL A 248 -0.53 6.41 13.54
N VAL A 249 -0.10 7.66 13.35
CA VAL A 249 0.50 8.49 14.41
C VAL A 249 -0.49 8.74 15.56
N LEU A 250 -1.75 9.03 15.23
CA LEU A 250 -2.79 9.24 16.23
C LEU A 250 -3.12 7.95 17.00
N LEU A 251 -3.22 6.81 16.30
CA LEU A 251 -3.55 5.53 16.93
C LEU A 251 -2.45 5.17 17.91
N PHE A 252 -1.23 5.39 17.47
CA PHE A 252 -0.05 5.21 18.28
C PHE A 252 -0.05 6.10 19.53
N THR A 253 -0.38 7.39 19.37
CA THR A 253 -0.52 8.33 20.49
C THR A 253 -1.54 7.84 21.51
N VAL A 254 -2.68 7.30 21.07
CA VAL A 254 -3.72 6.75 21.95
C VAL A 254 -3.25 5.49 22.67
N ILE A 255 -2.54 4.57 22.00
CA ILE A 255 -2.00 3.36 22.64
C ILE A 255 -1.02 3.71 23.76
N VAL A 256 -0.13 4.68 23.54
CA VAL A 256 0.77 5.18 24.59
C VAL A 256 -0.03 5.80 25.72
N LEU A 257 -0.99 6.68 25.43
CA LEU A 257 -1.81 7.29 26.47
C LEU A 257 -2.55 6.26 27.34
N ILE A 258 -3.02 5.16 26.74
CA ILE A 258 -3.64 4.03 27.46
C ILE A 258 -2.59 3.24 28.26
N GLY A 259 -1.48 2.83 27.63
CA GLY A 259 -0.48 1.96 28.26
C GLY A 259 0.36 2.64 29.34
N THR A 260 0.41 3.97 29.32
CA THR A 260 1.09 4.80 30.33
C THR A 260 0.14 5.29 31.42
N GLY A 261 -1.12 4.81 31.41
CA GLY A 261 -2.13 5.07 32.42
C GLY A 261 -2.57 6.52 32.51
N TRP A 262 -2.95 7.15 31.39
CA TRP A 262 -3.46 8.54 31.21
C TRP A 262 -2.65 9.69 31.86
N SER A 263 -1.62 9.33 32.61
CA SER A 263 -0.79 10.11 33.50
C SER A 263 0.42 10.62 32.76
N PHE A 264 0.33 10.90 31.46
CA PHE A 264 1.45 11.47 30.69
C PHE A 264 1.72 12.97 31.03
N LEU A 265 1.43 13.35 32.27
CA LEU A 265 2.08 14.46 32.98
C LEU A 265 2.80 14.04 34.28
N LYS A 266 2.91 12.74 34.62
CA LYS A 266 3.74 12.22 35.71
C LYS A 266 4.64 11.05 35.26
N PRO A 267 5.91 11.03 35.70
CA PRO A 267 6.97 10.25 35.05
C PRO A 267 7.12 8.83 35.63
N VAL A 268 6.08 8.00 35.62
CA VAL A 268 6.14 6.67 36.29
C VAL A 268 5.71 5.53 35.35
N LEU A 269 6.32 5.47 34.17
CA LEU A 269 6.41 4.22 33.43
C LEU A 269 7.58 3.40 33.97
N GLN A 270 7.35 2.12 34.24
CA GLN A 270 8.44 1.20 34.52
C GLN A 270 9.42 1.22 33.34
N GLU A 271 10.70 1.52 33.58
CA GLU A 271 11.69 1.83 32.54
C GLU A 271 11.81 0.75 31.45
N ARG A 272 11.47 -0.50 31.79
CA ARG A 272 11.46 -1.64 30.86
C ARG A 272 10.34 -1.56 29.83
N GLU A 273 9.13 -1.18 30.22
CA GLU A 273 7.97 -1.09 29.31
C GLU A 273 8.11 0.11 28.36
N LYS A 274 8.59 1.24 28.89
CA LYS A 274 8.94 2.42 28.08
C LYS A 274 10.02 2.12 27.03
N LYS A 275 11.05 1.33 27.37
CA LYS A 275 12.11 0.93 26.43
C LYS A 275 11.59 0.03 25.33
N VAL A 276 10.72 -0.93 25.65
CA VAL A 276 10.10 -1.81 24.65
C VAL A 276 9.25 -0.99 23.70
N LEU A 277 8.38 -0.12 24.23
CA LEU A 277 7.57 0.78 23.43
C LEU A 277 8.45 1.69 22.54
N MET A 278 9.43 2.39 23.10
CA MET A 278 10.34 3.28 22.36
C MET A 278 11.06 2.60 21.18
N ILE A 279 11.25 1.28 21.20
CA ILE A 279 11.86 0.52 20.09
C ILE A 279 10.79 0.00 19.11
N VAL A 280 9.70 -0.57 19.62
CA VAL A 280 8.65 -1.20 18.79
C VAL A 280 8.00 -0.18 17.86
N ILE A 281 7.88 1.07 18.30
CA ILE A 281 7.10 2.10 17.64
C ILE A 281 7.82 2.68 16.42
N PRO A 282 9.09 3.14 16.51
CA PRO A 282 9.87 3.50 15.33
C PRO A 282 10.01 2.32 14.36
N LEU A 283 10.18 1.10 14.88
CA LEU A 283 10.31 -0.08 14.05
C LEU A 283 9.03 -0.37 13.25
N GLN A 284 7.84 -0.18 13.84
CA GLN A 284 6.56 -0.30 13.14
C GLN A 284 6.35 0.80 12.11
N VAL A 285 6.74 2.04 12.41
CA VAL A 285 6.69 3.13 11.42
C VAL A 285 7.62 2.84 10.24
N LEU A 286 8.84 2.37 10.50
CA LEU A 286 9.78 1.95 9.45
C LEU A 286 9.26 0.77 8.62
N ALA A 287 8.65 -0.23 9.25
CA ALA A 287 8.04 -1.36 8.55
C ALA A 287 6.89 -0.92 7.65
N ASN A 288 6.06 0.02 8.11
CA ASN A 288 4.96 0.57 7.31
C ASN A 288 5.48 1.40 6.13
N ILE A 289 6.49 2.27 6.34
CA ILE A 289 7.13 3.03 5.25
C ILE A 289 7.74 2.09 4.21
N ALA A 290 8.47 1.07 4.66
CA ALA A 290 9.12 0.12 3.76
C ALA A 290 8.09 -0.70 2.95
N SER A 291 6.96 -1.06 3.55
CA SER A 291 5.85 -1.72 2.85
C SER A 291 5.26 -0.85 1.73
N ILE A 292 5.07 0.45 1.98
CA ILE A 292 4.59 1.41 0.98
C ILE A 292 5.59 1.52 -0.19
N VAL A 293 6.88 1.70 0.11
CA VAL A 293 7.93 1.84 -0.90
C VAL A 293 8.04 0.58 -1.78
N ILE A 294 7.93 -0.62 -1.20
CA ILE A 294 7.90 -1.88 -1.96
C ILE A 294 6.64 -1.97 -2.85
N GLY A 295 5.51 -1.42 -2.40
CA GLY A 295 4.29 -1.33 -3.18
C GLY A 295 4.40 -0.43 -4.41
N GLU A 296 5.06 0.72 -4.26
CA GLU A 296 5.18 1.73 -5.32
C GLU A 296 6.31 1.47 -6.31
N THR A 297 7.42 0.88 -5.86
CA THR A 297 8.60 0.67 -6.71
C THR A 297 8.38 -0.34 -7.84
N GLY A 298 7.31 -1.13 -7.80
CA GLY A 298 6.95 -2.09 -8.85
C GLY A 298 8.01 -3.19 -9.05
N PRO A 299 7.62 -4.37 -9.58
CA PRO A 299 8.55 -5.48 -9.79
C PRO A 299 9.63 -5.20 -10.87
N PHE A 300 9.47 -4.09 -11.59
CA PHE A 300 10.33 -3.66 -12.68
C PHE A 300 11.71 -3.17 -12.21
N ILE A 301 11.82 -2.54 -11.03
CA ILE A 301 13.08 -1.94 -10.54
C ILE A 301 14.04 -3.04 -10.07
N LYS A 302 15.33 -2.91 -10.40
CA LYS A 302 16.39 -3.89 -10.12
C LYS A 302 16.48 -4.29 -8.64
N ASP A 303 16.20 -3.36 -7.74
CA ASP A 303 16.29 -3.56 -6.30
C ASP A 303 15.00 -4.13 -5.68
N TRP A 304 13.88 -4.22 -6.42
CA TRP A 304 12.60 -4.69 -5.88
C TRP A 304 12.69 -6.10 -5.30
N VAL A 305 13.39 -7.01 -5.99
CA VAL A 305 13.64 -8.37 -5.52
C VAL A 305 14.48 -8.35 -4.23
N THR A 306 15.48 -7.48 -4.15
CA THR A 306 16.33 -7.33 -2.96
C THR A 306 15.55 -6.77 -1.78
N TRP A 307 14.68 -5.78 -1.98
CA TRP A 307 13.80 -5.24 -0.94
C TRP A 307 12.82 -6.30 -0.41
N ASN A 308 12.23 -7.12 -1.28
CA ASN A 308 11.37 -8.23 -0.88
C ASN A 308 12.11 -9.30 -0.07
N GLN A 309 13.37 -9.57 -0.40
CA GLN A 309 14.20 -10.53 0.33
C GLN A 309 14.68 -9.99 1.69
N CYS A 310 14.97 -8.69 1.79
CA CYS A 310 15.44 -8.07 3.02
C CYS A 310 14.34 -7.82 4.05
N LEU A 311 13.06 -7.73 3.65
CA LEU A 311 11.94 -7.39 4.53
C LEU A 311 10.80 -8.43 4.51
N PRO A 312 11.07 -9.71 4.86
CA PRO A 312 10.06 -10.76 4.85
C PRO A 312 8.88 -10.47 5.79
N TYR A 313 9.10 -9.74 6.89
CA TYR A 313 8.05 -9.34 7.84
C TYR A 313 7.11 -8.27 7.30
N ALA A 314 7.60 -7.32 6.49
CA ALA A 314 6.73 -6.33 5.85
C ALA A 314 5.84 -7.00 4.79
N GLN A 315 6.37 -8.01 4.10
CA GLN A 315 5.67 -8.78 3.09
C GLN A 315 4.67 -9.79 3.69
N SER A 316 4.98 -10.43 4.81
CA SER A 316 4.02 -11.30 5.52
C SER A 316 2.84 -10.52 6.09
N LEU A 317 3.06 -9.29 6.56
CA LEU A 317 1.98 -8.37 6.93
C LEU A 317 1.08 -8.04 5.72
N ARG A 318 1.67 -7.85 4.53
CA ARG A 318 0.95 -7.56 3.28
C ARG A 318 0.17 -8.77 2.73
N ILE A 319 0.70 -9.98 2.84
CA ILE A 319 0.03 -11.22 2.43
C ILE A 319 -1.13 -11.55 3.40
N SER A 320 -0.92 -11.34 4.71
CA SER A 320 -1.97 -11.49 5.74
C SER A 320 -3.12 -10.52 5.53
N THR A 321 -2.83 -9.25 5.19
CA THR A 321 -3.85 -8.22 4.88
C THR A 321 -4.56 -8.46 3.55
N SER A 322 -3.90 -9.09 2.57
CA SER A 322 -4.51 -9.43 1.28
C SER A 322 -5.48 -10.62 1.33
N GLY A 323 -5.50 -11.40 2.42
CA GLY A 323 -6.33 -12.61 2.57
C GLY A 323 -7.84 -12.37 2.66
N SER A 324 -8.26 -11.16 3.03
CA SER A 324 -9.60 -10.60 2.78
C SER A 324 -9.65 -9.19 3.37
N ASN A 325 -9.53 -8.16 2.52
CA ASN A 325 -9.66 -6.76 2.96
C ASN A 325 -10.97 -6.53 3.74
N ALA A 326 -12.02 -7.30 3.46
CA ALA A 326 -13.26 -7.30 4.22
C ALA A 326 -13.06 -7.78 5.67
N ALA A 327 -12.37 -8.91 5.87
CA ALA A 327 -12.11 -9.47 7.20
C ALA A 327 -11.23 -8.55 8.03
N GLU A 328 -10.23 -7.91 7.42
CA GLU A 328 -9.40 -6.91 8.08
C GLU A 328 -10.24 -5.71 8.53
N GLU A 329 -11.11 -5.18 7.66
CA GLU A 329 -11.97 -4.06 8.02
C GLU A 329 -13.02 -4.43 9.08
N ILE A 330 -13.51 -5.67 9.10
CA ILE A 330 -14.37 -6.20 10.17
C ILE A 330 -13.61 -6.26 11.51
N ALA A 331 -12.38 -6.77 11.51
CA ALA A 331 -11.56 -6.84 12.71
C ALA A 331 -11.24 -5.44 13.26
N ASN A 332 -10.91 -4.50 12.37
CA ASN A 332 -10.72 -3.09 12.71
C ASN A 332 -12.00 -2.50 13.31
N LEU A 333 -13.16 -2.72 12.68
CA LEU A 333 -14.43 -2.21 13.17
C LEU A 333 -14.76 -2.77 14.56
N ALA A 334 -14.55 -4.08 14.77
CA ALA A 334 -14.73 -4.72 16.07
C ALA A 334 -13.82 -4.10 17.13
N PHE A 335 -12.56 -3.82 16.80
CA PHE A 335 -11.64 -3.11 17.68
C PHE A 335 -12.18 -1.72 18.08
N TYR A 336 -12.62 -0.91 17.12
CA TYR A 336 -13.21 0.41 17.41
C TYR A 336 -14.49 0.30 18.25
N VAL A 337 -15.32 -0.72 18.04
CA VAL A 337 -16.53 -0.99 18.83
C VAL A 337 -16.16 -1.37 20.27
N VAL A 338 -15.17 -2.26 20.47
CA VAL A 338 -14.69 -2.62 21.81
C VAL A 338 -14.12 -1.40 22.53
N MET A 339 -13.30 -0.59 21.85
CA MET A 339 -12.79 0.66 22.39
C MET A 339 -13.92 1.61 22.80
N PHE A 340 -14.95 1.75 21.97
CA PHE A 340 -16.14 2.53 22.31
C PHE A 340 -16.80 2.03 23.60
N TYR A 341 -17.00 0.71 23.75
CA TYR A 341 -17.65 0.16 24.94
C TYR A 341 -16.83 0.39 26.22
N MET A 342 -15.51 0.29 26.14
CA MET A 342 -14.62 0.50 27.27
C MET A 342 -14.48 1.98 27.65
N PHE A 343 -14.43 2.87 26.67
CA PHE A 343 -14.09 4.29 26.85
C PHE A 343 -15.25 5.24 26.52
N ARG A 344 -16.50 4.77 26.56
CA ARG A 344 -17.66 5.65 26.36
C ARG A 344 -17.77 6.67 27.51
N PRO A 345 -18.21 7.91 27.22
CA PRO A 345 -18.38 8.94 28.25
C PRO A 345 -19.61 8.61 29.12
N VAL A 346 -19.35 8.18 30.35
CA VAL A 346 -20.36 7.87 31.39
C VAL A 346 -19.92 8.54 32.69
N ASP A 347 -20.88 9.05 33.47
CA ASP A 347 -20.64 9.85 34.69
C ASP A 347 -19.72 9.20 35.73
N LYS A 348 -19.58 7.86 35.72
CA LYS A 348 -18.65 7.10 36.56
C LYS A 348 -18.03 5.95 35.78
N ASN A 349 -17.08 6.24 34.89
CA ASN A 349 -16.33 5.19 34.23
C ASN A 349 -15.16 4.74 35.12
N GLY A 350 -15.12 3.47 35.53
CA GLY A 350 -14.14 2.98 36.53
C GLY A 350 -12.67 3.15 36.13
N TYR A 351 -12.39 3.35 34.84
CA TYR A 351 -11.06 3.67 34.32
C TYR A 351 -10.60 5.11 34.60
N PHE A 352 -11.52 6.05 34.88
CA PHE A 352 -11.21 7.46 35.13
C PHE A 352 -11.41 7.88 36.60
N VAL A 353 -12.21 7.12 37.36
CA VAL A 353 -12.43 7.38 38.79
C VAL A 353 -11.17 7.12 39.63
N LEU A 354 -10.37 6.13 39.25
CA LEU A 354 -9.10 5.84 39.94
C LEU A 354 -8.09 6.99 39.81
N ASP A 355 -8.02 7.63 38.64
CA ASP A 355 -7.13 8.79 38.43
C ASP A 355 -7.58 10.00 39.25
N GLU A 356 -8.89 10.28 39.35
CA GLU A 356 -9.41 11.40 40.14
C GLU A 356 -9.17 11.22 41.65
N ASP A 357 -9.38 10.00 42.17
CA ASP A 357 -9.14 9.69 43.58
C ASP A 357 -7.64 9.69 43.93
N GLU A 358 -6.77 9.22 43.02
CA GLU A 358 -5.31 9.22 43.19
C GLU A 358 -4.72 10.63 43.08
N GLU A 359 -5.21 11.46 42.15
CA GLU A 359 -4.83 12.88 42.03
C GLU A 359 -5.29 13.68 43.25
N ALA A 360 -6.49 13.41 43.77
CA ALA A 360 -6.98 14.04 45.01
C ALA A 360 -6.17 13.64 46.24
N ALA A 361 -5.75 12.38 46.33
CA ALA A 361 -4.89 11.89 47.42
C ALA A 361 -3.48 12.50 47.36
N GLU A 362 -2.89 12.62 46.16
CA GLU A 362 -1.59 13.28 45.98
C GLU A 362 -1.64 14.79 46.25
N LEU A 363 -2.74 15.47 45.90
CA LEU A 363 -2.94 16.88 46.26
C LEU A 363 -3.04 17.07 47.76
N ALA A 364 -3.78 16.20 48.46
CA ALA A 364 -3.87 16.24 49.93
C ALA A 364 -2.50 16.02 50.60
N LEU A 365 -1.70 15.06 50.11
CA LEU A 365 -0.34 14.81 50.63
C LEU A 365 0.62 15.98 50.33
N ARG A 366 0.50 16.63 49.17
CA ARG A 366 1.33 17.78 48.82
C ARG A 366 0.97 19.01 49.66
N ASP A 367 -0.30 19.22 49.95
CA ASP A 367 -0.73 20.31 50.83
C ASP A 367 -0.28 20.05 52.28
N GLU A 368 -0.29 18.80 52.76
CA GLU A 368 0.30 18.42 54.05
C GLU A 368 1.82 18.64 54.13
N GLU A 369 2.57 18.42 53.04
CA GLU A 369 4.03 18.66 52.99
C GLU A 369 4.38 20.15 52.98
N PHE A 370 3.47 21.04 52.57
CA PHE A 370 3.66 22.49 52.63
C PHE A 370 3.27 23.13 53.97
N GLU A 371 2.58 22.40 54.86
CA GLU A 371 2.19 22.87 56.20
C GLU A 371 3.16 22.43 57.33
N LEU A 372 4.21 21.68 57.01
CA LEU A 372 5.35 21.33 57.90
C LEU A 372 6.57 22.22 57.61
#